data_AF-A0AA86MNI4-F1
#
_entry.id   AF-A0AA86MNI4-F1
#
_cell.length_a   1.000
_cell.length_b   1.000
_cell.length_c   1.000
_cell.angle_alpha   90.00
_cell.angle_beta   90.00
_cell.angle_gamma   90.00
#
_symmetry.space_group_name_H-M   'P 1'
#
loop_
_entity.id
_entity.type
_entity.pdbx_description
1 polymer ?
#
loop_
_entity_poly.entity_id
_entity_poly.type
_entity_poly.pdbx_seq_one_letter_code
_entity_poly.pdbx_strand_id
1 'polypeptide(L)' 'MSKTELKGSVILNPVPVVLVTSRNKEGKNNVFTVGWTGTTVQI' A
#
# COMPACT_ATOMS: atom_id res chain seq x y z
N MET A 1 10.88 -31.98 6.18
CA MET A 1 10.24 -30.66 6.34
C MET A 1 8.94 -30.68 5.56
N SER A 2 7.78 -30.62 6.22
CA SER A 2 6.49 -30.42 5.55
C SER A 2 6.38 -28.97 5.07
N LYS A 3 5.58 -28.71 4.02
CA LYS A 3 5.39 -27.35 3.50
C LYS A 3 4.75 -26.46 4.56
N THR A 4 5.36 -25.31 4.84
CA THR A 4 4.79 -24.27 5.70
C THR A 4 3.79 -23.44 4.89
N GLU A 5 2.55 -23.36 5.36
CA GLU A 5 1.57 -22.42 4.83
C GLU A 5 1.93 -21.01 5.30
N LEU A 6 2.64 -20.26 4.45
CA LEU A 6 2.87 -18.84 4.65
C LEU A 6 1.61 -18.09 4.23
N LYS A 7 0.99 -17.35 5.16
CA LYS A 7 0.01 -16.32 4.78
C LYS A 7 0.74 -15.33 3.86
N GLY A 8 0.27 -15.18 2.62
CA GLY A 8 0.87 -14.27 1.64
C GLY A 8 0.95 -12.81 2.13
N SER A 9 0.16 -12.45 3.15
CA SER A 9 0.22 -11.15 3.83
C SER A 9 1.51 -10.89 4.62
N VAL A 10 2.35 -11.91 4.86
CA VAL A 10 3.53 -11.84 5.73
C VAL A 10 4.84 -11.68 4.94
N ILE A 11 4.79 -11.70 3.60
CA ILE A 11 6.00 -11.80 2.74
C ILE A 11 6.70 -10.44 2.56
N LEU A 12 6.01 -9.31 2.77
CA LEU A 12 6.51 -7.97 2.42
C LEU A 12 6.91 -7.15 3.66
N ASN A 13 7.94 -7.58 4.38
CA ASN A 13 8.49 -6.78 5.50
C ASN A 13 9.79 -6.07 5.03
N PRO A 14 10.03 -4.78 5.33
CA PRO A 14 9.08 -3.71 5.67
C PRO A 14 8.47 -3.06 4.41
N VAL A 15 7.19 -2.69 4.48
CA VAL A 15 6.52 -1.86 3.46
C VAL A 15 6.55 -0.38 3.83
N PRO A 16 6.62 0.54 2.83
CA PRO A 16 6.50 1.96 3.08
C PRO A 16 5.10 2.32 3.60
N VAL A 17 5.06 3.17 4.63
CA VAL A 17 3.82 3.78 5.14
C VAL A 17 3.77 5.21 4.64
N VAL A 18 2.77 5.52 3.81
CA VAL A 18 2.61 6.85 3.21
C VAL A 18 1.26 7.45 3.54
N LEU A 19 1.21 8.78 3.59
CA LEU A 19 -0.03 9.54 3.67
C LEU A 19 -0.48 9.91 2.26
N VAL A 20 -1.64 9.40 1.84
CA VAL A 20 -2.23 9.75 0.55
C VAL A 20 -3.26 10.85 0.75
N THR A 21 -3.08 11.97 0.06
CA THR A 21 -4.02 13.08 0.02
C THR A 21 -4.65 13.18 -1.35
N SER A 22 -5.97 13.30 -1.42
CA SER A 22 -6.69 13.59 -2.67
C SER A 22 -7.73 14.69 -2.48
N ARG A 23 -8.07 15.38 -3.57
CA ARG A 23 -9.11 16.40 -3.62
C ARG A 23 -9.97 16.18 -4.85
N ASN A 24 -11.29 16.19 -4.68
CA ASN A 24 -12.21 16.09 -5.82
C ASN A 24 -12.47 17.47 -6.46
N LYS A 25 -13.22 17.49 -7.58
CA LYS A 25 -13.58 18.73 -8.29
C LYS A 25 -14.45 19.69 -7.46
N GLU A 26 -15.13 19.19 -6.43
CA GLU A 26 -15.96 19.98 -5.50
C GLU A 26 -15.15 20.55 -4.32
N GLY A 27 -13.83 20.29 -4.26
CA GLY A 27 -12.97 20.76 -3.18
C GLY A 27 -12.95 19.90 -1.91
N LYS A 28 -13.61 18.72 -1.91
CA LYS A 28 -13.59 17.79 -0.77
C LYS A 28 -12.25 17.07 -0.70
N ASN A 29 -11.57 17.17 0.44
CA ASN A 29 -10.29 16.51 0.71
C ASN A 29 -10.52 15.11 1.29
N ASN A 30 -9.68 14.16 0.92
CA ASN A 30 -9.57 12.85 1.56
C ASN A 30 -8.10 12.59 1.92
N VAL A 31 -7.87 12.12 3.14
CA VAL A 31 -6.54 11.82 3.67
C VAL A 31 -6.59 10.46 4.34
N PHE A 32 -5.73 9.54 3.91
CA PHE A 32 -5.67 8.19 4.47
C PHE A 32 -4.26 7.61 4.41
N THR A 33 -3.95 6.73 5.35
CA THR A 33 -2.66 6.03 5.42
C THR A 33 -2.70 4.79 4.55
N VAL A 34 -1.68 4.58 3.72
CA VAL A 34 -1.54 3.38 2.89
C VAL A 34 -0.24 2.66 3.25
N GLY A 35 -0.36 1.39 3.63
CA GLY A 35 0.77 0.53 3.94
C GLY A 35 1.25 -0.32 2.76
N TRP A 36 0.43 -0.54 1.74
CA TRP A 36 0.84 -1.30 0.55
C TRP A 36 1.03 -0.37 -0.63
N THR A 37 2.26 0.13 -0.80
CA THR A 37 2.63 1.02 -1.91
C THR A 37 4.00 0.66 -2.47
N GLY A 38 4.22 0.99 -3.74
CA GLY A 38 5.48 0.76 -4.45
C GLY A 38 5.53 1.57 -5.74
N THR A 39 6.72 1.75 -6.30
CA THR A 39 6.89 2.44 -7.58
C THR A 39 6.57 1.49 -8.73
N THR A 40 5.66 1.88 -9.61
CA THR A 40 5.48 1.22 -10.91
C THR A 40 6.20 2.04 -11.97
N VAL A 41 7.03 1.40 -12.81
CA VAL A 41 7.56 2.05 -14.01
C VAL A 41 6.46 2.07 -15.05
N GLN A 42 5.99 3.26 -15.42
CA GLN A 42 5.09 3.47 -16.55
C GLN A 42 5.95 3.52 -17.83
N ILE A 43 5.94 2.44 -18.60
CA ILE A 43 6.41 2.40 -20.00
C ILE A 43 5.24 2.65 -20.95
#